data_AF-A0A5N8YQ91-F1
#
_entry.id   AF-A0A5N8YQ91-F1
#
_cell.length_a   1.000
_cell.length_b   1.000
_cell.length_c   1.000
_cell.angle_alpha   90.00
_cell.angle_beta   90.00
_cell.angle_gamma   90.00
#
_symmetry.space_group_name_H-M   'P 1'
#
loop_
_entity.id
_entity.type
_entity.pdbx_description
1 polymer ?
#
loop_
_entity_poly.entity_id
_entity_poly.type
_entity_poly.pdbx_seq_one_letter_code
_entity_poly.pdbx_strand_id
1 'polypeptide(L)'
;MFTIAPYGSWQSPITIDFVVAGAIGLGQIALDGEDIYWVEMRPSEGGRMVVVKCDTAGKVTDITPEPFSARTRVHEYGGGEYMVHEAVAYFSNFSDQRIYRQDDGGEPQTITPEADG
;
A
#
# COMPACT_ATOMS: atom_id res chain seq x y z
N MET A 1 36.82 8.59 -22.61
CA MET A 1 37.28 7.37 -23.31
C MET A 1 36.22 6.32 -23.09
N PHE A 2 35.67 5.71 -24.15
CA PHE A 2 34.73 4.60 -23.99
C PHE A 2 35.52 3.30 -23.87
N THR A 3 35.15 2.45 -22.91
CA THR A 3 35.80 1.16 -22.68
C THR A 3 34.96 0.06 -23.33
N ILE A 4 35.54 -0.74 -24.21
CA ILE A 4 34.88 -1.93 -24.77
C ILE A 4 34.94 -3.03 -23.71
N ALA A 5 33.80 -3.62 -23.37
CA ALA A 5 33.72 -4.78 -22.48
C ALA A 5 32.78 -5.86 -23.05
N PRO A 6 32.99 -7.15 -22.72
CA PRO A 6 32.08 -8.24 -23.07
C PRO A 6 30.63 -7.98 -22.64
N TYR A 7 29.68 -8.57 -23.37
CA TYR A 7 28.27 -8.54 -22.98
C TYR A 7 28.09 -9.04 -21.54
N GLY A 8 27.31 -8.29 -20.74
CA GLY A 8 27.05 -8.59 -19.32
C GLY A 8 28.11 -8.10 -18.33
N SER A 9 29.20 -7.47 -18.78
CA SER A 9 30.28 -6.98 -17.89
C SER A 9 30.41 -5.46 -17.82
N TRP A 10 29.47 -4.72 -18.43
CA TRP A 10 29.40 -3.28 -18.28
C TRP A 10 29.08 -2.93 -16.83
N GLN A 11 29.88 -2.04 -16.26
CA GLN A 11 29.59 -1.46 -14.95
C GLN A 11 28.25 -0.73 -15.03
N SER A 12 27.26 -1.29 -14.34
CA SER A 12 25.91 -0.73 -14.28
C SER A 12 25.82 0.20 -13.07
N PRO A 13 25.36 1.45 -13.24
CA PRO A 13 25.00 2.29 -12.10
C PRO A 13 23.72 1.83 -11.41
N ILE A 14 22.96 0.90 -12.01
CA ILE A 14 21.74 0.30 -11.46
C ILE A 14 22.15 -0.87 -10.57
N THR A 15 22.08 -0.68 -9.25
CA THR A 15 22.37 -1.71 -8.24
C THR A 15 21.14 -2.57 -7.95
N ILE A 16 21.33 -3.72 -7.30
CA ILE A 16 20.21 -4.56 -6.82
C ILE A 16 19.34 -3.76 -5.85
N ASP A 17 19.96 -3.04 -4.91
CA ASP A 17 19.24 -2.20 -3.95
C ASP A 17 18.37 -1.14 -4.64
N PHE A 18 18.85 -0.55 -5.74
CA PHE A 18 18.08 0.42 -6.53
C PHE A 18 16.84 -0.23 -7.17
N VAL A 19 16.96 -1.46 -7.67
CA VAL A 19 15.83 -2.19 -8.26
C VAL A 19 14.80 -2.56 -7.19
N VAL A 20 15.25 -2.96 -6.00
CA VAL A 20 14.36 -3.36 -4.89
C VAL A 20 13.69 -2.14 -4.24
N ALA A 21 14.39 -1.01 -4.12
CA ALA A 21 13.85 0.22 -3.56
C ALA A 21 12.89 0.94 -4.52
N GLY A 22 13.01 0.74 -5.83
CA GLY A 22 12.34 1.54 -6.85
C GLY A 22 10.90 1.13 -7.21
N ALA A 23 10.42 -0.03 -6.75
CA ALA A 23 9.10 -0.52 -7.13
C ALA A 23 8.03 -0.12 -6.10
N ILE A 24 7.63 1.15 -6.11
CA ILE A 24 6.38 1.57 -5.44
C ILE A 24 5.23 1.10 -6.33
N GLY A 25 4.52 0.06 -5.88
CA GLY A 25 3.28 -0.39 -6.52
C GLY A 25 2.12 0.49 -6.07
N LEU A 26 1.44 1.15 -7.01
CA LEU A 26 0.20 1.87 -6.77
C LEU A 26 -0.98 1.03 -7.27
N GLY A 27 -1.97 0.83 -6.43
CA GLY A 27 -3.13 0.00 -6.72
C GLY A 27 -4.44 0.61 -6.22
N GLN A 28 -5.55 0.08 -6.72
CA GLN A 28 -6.90 0.36 -6.24
C GLN A 28 -7.19 1.85 -5.98
N ILE A 29 -7.16 2.69 -7.01
CA ILE A 29 -7.52 4.11 -6.86
C ILE A 29 -9.01 4.22 -6.51
N ALA A 30 -9.32 5.03 -5.49
CA ALA A 30 -10.67 5.40 -5.10
C ALA A 30 -10.79 6.92 -4.92
N LEU A 31 -12.01 7.43 -5.06
CA LEU A 31 -12.32 8.84 -4.85
C LEU A 31 -13.42 8.94 -3.78
N ASP A 32 -13.27 9.91 -2.88
CA ASP A 32 -14.31 10.31 -1.94
C ASP A 32 -14.37 11.84 -1.91
N GLY A 33 -15.43 12.42 -2.47
CA GLY A 33 -15.47 13.85 -2.77
C GLY A 33 -14.37 14.26 -3.75
N GLU A 34 -13.50 15.18 -3.34
CA GLU A 34 -12.36 15.67 -4.12
C GLU A 34 -11.02 15.01 -3.71
N ASP A 35 -11.03 14.18 -2.67
CA ASP A 35 -9.84 13.49 -2.17
C ASP A 35 -9.60 12.18 -2.95
N ILE A 36 -8.33 11.90 -3.21
CA ILE A 36 -7.88 10.70 -3.95
C ILE A 36 -7.25 9.72 -2.96
N TYR A 37 -7.62 8.45 -3.07
CA TYR A 37 -7.07 7.37 -2.26
C TYR A 37 -6.45 6.29 -3.15
N TRP A 38 -5.40 5.63 -2.68
CA TRP A 38 -4.80 4.46 -3.32
C TRP A 38 -4.14 3.54 -2.28
N VAL A 39 -3.85 2.31 -2.68
CA VAL A 39 -2.95 1.43 -1.94
C VAL A 39 -1.54 1.60 -2.47
N GLU A 40 -0.59 1.79 -1.57
CA GLU A 40 0.82 1.91 -1.87
C GLU A 40 1.62 0.81 -1.16
N MET A 41 2.42 0.07 -1.92
CA MET A 41 3.31 -0.96 -1.37
C MET A 41 4.58 -0.33 -0.81
N ARG A 42 4.98 -0.76 0.40
CA ARG A 42 6.18 -0.31 1.12
C ARG A 42 7.23 -1.43 1.15
N PRO A 43 8.18 -1.52 0.19
CA PRO A 43 9.18 -2.59 0.16
C PRO A 43 10.04 -2.65 1.42
N SER A 44 10.39 -1.49 1.97
CA SER A 44 11.20 -1.33 3.19
C SER A 44 10.48 -1.79 4.46
N GLU A 45 9.16 -1.97 4.41
CA GLU A 45 8.32 -2.35 5.55
C GLU A 45 7.77 -3.77 5.36
N GLY A 46 8.57 -4.66 4.76
CA GLY A 46 8.17 -6.05 4.52
C GLY A 46 7.06 -6.20 3.47
N GLY A 47 6.88 -5.22 2.57
CA GLY A 47 5.84 -5.24 1.55
C GLY A 47 4.45 -4.89 2.10
N ARG A 48 4.39 -4.10 3.17
CA ARG A 48 3.13 -3.57 3.74
C ARG A 48 2.36 -2.79 2.69
N MET A 49 1.04 -2.99 2.67
CA MET A 49 0.11 -2.29 1.79
C MET A 49 -0.57 -1.18 2.59
N VAL A 50 -0.38 0.07 2.19
CA VAL A 50 -0.82 1.25 2.94
C VAL A 50 -1.89 1.97 2.16
N VAL A 51 -3.04 2.24 2.78
CA VAL A 51 -4.00 3.20 2.20
C VAL A 51 -3.41 4.59 2.37
N VAL A 52 -3.30 5.31 1.27
CA VAL A 52 -2.76 6.67 1.22
C VAL A 52 -3.85 7.60 0.69
N LYS A 53 -3.88 8.83 1.20
CA LYS A 53 -4.77 9.92 0.79
C LYS A 53 -3.97 11.06 0.18
N CYS A 54 -4.47 11.66 -0.88
CA CYS A 54 -4.04 12.96 -1.41
C CYS A 54 -5.22 13.93 -1.37
N ASP A 55 -5.06 15.04 -0.66
CA ASP A 55 -6.07 16.10 -0.63
C ASP A 55 -5.98 17.05 -1.85
N THR A 56 -6.93 17.97 -1.95
CA THR A 56 -6.99 18.96 -3.03
C THR A 56 -5.82 19.95 -3.07
N ALA A 57 -5.07 20.08 -1.97
CA ALA A 57 -3.84 20.86 -1.92
C ALA A 57 -2.60 20.05 -2.35
N GLY A 58 -2.77 18.77 -2.68
CA GLY A 58 -1.71 17.85 -3.06
C GLY A 58 -0.95 17.26 -1.86
N LYS A 59 -1.48 17.40 -0.64
CA LYS A 59 -0.86 16.83 0.56
C LYS A 59 -1.14 15.33 0.59
N VAL A 60 -0.06 14.55 0.63
CA VAL A 60 -0.11 13.09 0.74
C VAL A 60 0.05 12.66 2.20
N THR A 61 -0.84 11.79 2.67
CA THR A 61 -0.83 11.26 4.04
C THR A 61 -1.13 9.77 4.06
N ASP A 62 -0.33 9.01 4.83
CA ASP A 62 -0.62 7.61 5.13
C ASP A 62 -1.85 7.55 6.06
N ILE A 63 -2.86 6.79 5.64
CA ILE A 63 -4.03 6.49 6.47
C ILE A 63 -3.73 5.27 7.33
N THR A 64 -3.19 4.20 6.77
CA THR A 64 -2.95 2.94 7.51
C THR A 64 -1.63 2.97 8.32
N PRO A 65 -1.65 3.02 9.66
CA PRO A 65 -0.44 3.03 10.48
C PRO A 65 0.17 1.62 10.61
N GLU A 66 1.44 1.55 11.04
CA GLU A 66 1.99 0.28 11.52
C GLU A 66 1.25 -0.21 12.78
N PRO A 67 1.06 -1.53 12.96
CA PRO A 67 1.55 -2.64 12.13
C PRO A 67 0.55 -3.09 11.04
N PHE A 68 -0.49 -2.31 10.75
CA PHE A 68 -1.57 -2.71 9.85
C PHE A 68 -1.17 -2.71 8.38
N SER A 69 -1.73 -3.65 7.62
CA SER A 69 -1.51 -3.79 6.18
C SER A 69 -2.84 -4.04 5.47
N ALA A 70 -3.26 -3.14 4.60
CA ALA A 70 -4.50 -3.22 3.82
C ALA A 70 -4.33 -4.21 2.67
N ARG A 71 -4.58 -5.50 2.94
CA ARG A 71 -4.36 -6.57 1.97
C ARG A 71 -5.26 -7.76 2.24
N THR A 72 -5.92 -8.24 1.19
CA THR A 72 -6.74 -9.45 1.23
C THR A 72 -5.99 -10.66 0.68
N ARG A 73 -6.52 -11.85 0.99
CA ARG A 73 -6.14 -13.13 0.36
C ARG A 73 -7.21 -13.66 -0.61
N VAL A 74 -8.11 -12.79 -1.11
CA VAL A 74 -9.17 -13.23 -2.04
C VAL A 74 -8.53 -13.90 -3.25
N HIS A 75 -8.89 -15.17 -3.47
CA HIS A 75 -8.35 -16.04 -4.51
C HIS A 75 -6.81 -16.16 -4.51
N GLU A 76 -6.12 -15.92 -3.40
CA GLU A 76 -4.64 -15.85 -3.28
C GLU A 76 -3.99 -14.71 -4.08
N TYR A 77 -4.74 -13.99 -4.91
CA TYR A 77 -4.26 -12.88 -5.74
C TYR A 77 -4.58 -11.51 -5.13
N GLY A 78 -5.54 -11.42 -4.21
CA GLY A 78 -5.97 -10.17 -3.58
C GLY A 78 -7.10 -9.47 -4.32
N GLY A 79 -7.36 -8.21 -3.96
CA GLY A 79 -8.44 -7.38 -4.49
C GLY A 79 -9.52 -7.04 -3.45
N GLY A 80 -10.11 -5.85 -3.60
CA GLY A 80 -11.07 -5.31 -2.62
C GLY A 80 -10.43 -5.02 -1.27
N GLU A 81 -9.17 -4.56 -1.26
CA GLU A 81 -8.35 -4.40 -0.05
C GLU A 81 -8.89 -3.30 0.85
N TYR A 82 -9.50 -2.29 0.26
CA TYR A 82 -10.16 -1.21 0.97
C TYR A 82 -11.32 -0.58 0.18
N MET A 83 -12.14 0.20 0.88
CA MET A 83 -13.05 1.20 0.33
C MET A 83 -13.02 2.46 1.19
N VAL A 84 -13.46 3.58 0.64
CA VAL A 84 -13.61 4.84 1.40
C VAL A 84 -15.03 5.36 1.19
N HIS A 85 -15.60 5.91 2.25
CA HIS A 85 -16.88 6.59 2.20
C HIS A 85 -16.94 7.65 3.29
N GLU A 86 -17.30 8.89 2.94
CA GLU A 86 -17.44 10.01 3.88
C GLU A 86 -16.17 10.19 4.74
N ALA A 87 -15.01 10.19 4.09
CA ALA A 87 -13.67 10.28 4.66
C ALA A 87 -13.28 9.13 5.62
N VAL A 88 -14.05 8.05 5.67
CA VAL A 88 -13.76 6.86 6.47
C VAL A 88 -13.23 5.75 5.58
N ALA A 89 -12.03 5.27 5.87
CA ALA A 89 -11.45 4.10 5.21
C ALA A 89 -11.91 2.82 5.89
N TYR A 90 -12.28 1.82 5.10
CA TYR A 90 -12.55 0.47 5.54
C TYR A 90 -11.59 -0.46 4.82
N PHE A 91 -10.83 -1.28 5.54
CA PHE A 91 -9.82 -2.14 4.93
C PHE A 91 -9.77 -3.52 5.58
N SER A 92 -9.31 -4.51 4.83
CA SER A 92 -8.98 -5.84 5.37
C SER A 92 -7.55 -5.84 5.88
N ASN A 93 -7.36 -6.10 7.18
CA ASN A 93 -6.04 -6.17 7.76
C ASN A 93 -5.39 -7.54 7.47
N PHE A 94 -4.15 -7.53 6.96
CA PHE A 94 -3.52 -8.75 6.48
C PHE A 94 -3.32 -9.81 7.56
N SER A 95 -3.00 -9.41 8.80
CA SER A 95 -2.59 -10.34 9.85
C SER A 95 -3.72 -11.22 10.37
N ASP A 96 -4.95 -10.71 10.37
CA ASP A 96 -6.13 -11.39 10.92
C ASP A 96 -7.30 -11.52 9.93
N GLN A 97 -7.17 -10.91 8.75
CA GLN A 97 -8.19 -10.85 7.70
C GLN A 97 -9.53 -10.23 8.16
N ARG A 98 -9.52 -9.46 9.25
CA ARG A 98 -10.70 -8.75 9.76
C ARG A 98 -10.87 -7.42 9.05
N ILE A 99 -12.10 -6.90 9.07
CA ILE A 99 -12.39 -5.57 8.52
C ILE A 99 -12.19 -4.54 9.62
N TYR A 100 -11.41 -3.52 9.29
CA TYR A 100 -11.14 -2.37 10.12
C TYR A 100 -11.82 -1.14 9.53
N ARG A 101 -12.38 -0.30 10.40
CA ARG A 101 -12.83 1.06 10.13
C ARG A 101 -11.75 2.02 10.63
N GLN A 102 -11.39 2.99 9.82
CA GLN A 102 -10.38 3.97 10.15
C GLN A 102 -10.83 5.38 9.73
N ASP A 103 -10.98 6.25 10.72
CA ASP A 103 -11.18 7.68 10.50
C ASP A 103 -9.85 8.36 10.12
N ASP A 104 -9.93 9.50 9.41
CA ASP A 104 -8.76 10.32 9.09
C ASP A 104 -8.04 10.77 10.37
N GLY A 105 -6.78 10.36 10.53
CA GLY A 105 -5.97 10.58 11.73
C GLY A 105 -6.36 9.74 12.96
N GLY A 106 -7.31 8.82 12.83
CA GLY A 106 -7.75 7.92 13.89
C GLY A 106 -7.06 6.55 13.87
N GLU A 107 -7.11 5.86 15.01
CA GLU A 107 -6.62 4.48 15.14
C GLU A 107 -7.60 3.47 14.50
N PRO A 108 -7.13 2.46 13.76
CA PRO A 108 -7.98 1.42 13.18
C PRO A 108 -8.84 0.69 14.24
N GLN A 109 -10.15 0.61 13.99
CA GLN A 109 -11.11 -0.10 14.84
C GLN A 109 -11.65 -1.33 14.12
N THR A 110 -11.53 -2.52 14.72
CA THR A 110 -12.11 -3.74 14.14
C THR A 110 -13.64 -3.68 14.17
N ILE A 111 -14.29 -4.00 13.06
CA ILE A 111 -15.77 -3.98 12.95
C ILE A 111 -16.37 -5.37 12.68
N THR A 112 -15.54 -6.38 12.45
CA THR A 112 -15.97 -7.78 12.34
C THR A 112 -15.50 -8.60 13.55
N PRO A 113 -16.21 -9.69 13.92
CA PRO A 113 -15.69 -10.70 14.84
C PRO A 113 -14.40 -11.35 14.33
N GLU A 114 -13.76 -12.14 15.19
CA GLU A 114 -12.75 -13.09 14.72
C GLU A 114 -13.41 -14.17 13.86
N ALA A 115 -12.70 -14.67 12.85
CA ALA A 115 -13.19 -15.78 12.04
C ALA A 115 -13.15 -17.07 12.86
N ASP A 116 -14.24 -17.85 12.81
CA ASP A 116 -14.23 -19.21 13.36
C ASP A 116 -13.29 -20.09 12.52
N GLY A 117 -12.31 -20.72 13.18
CA GLY A 117 -11.31 -21.59 12.57
C GLY A 117 -11.79 -23.00 12.26
#